data_AF-A0A1Q6ECC3-F1
#
_entry.id   AF-A0A1Q6ECC3-F1
#
_cell.length_a   1.000
_cell.length_b   1.000
_cell.length_c   1.000
_cell.angle_alpha   90.00
_cell.angle_beta   90.00
_cell.angle_gamma   90.00
#
_symmetry.space_group_name_H-M   'P 1'
#
loop_
_entity.id
_entity.type
_entity.pdbx_description
1 polymer ?
#
loop_
_entity_poly.entity_id
_entity_poly.type
_entity_poly.pdbx_seq_one_letter_code
_entity_poly.pdbx_strand_id
1 'polypeptide(L)'
;MERIITFNGKSALLCTIVYPALLTVNEYVLPVELADAINESGDICVTEVRLDNSHRTGVIKIAHDLNPSELLEIVCEAISRVFDADTSVSYARPENAV
;
A
#
# COMPACT_ATOMS: atom_id res chain seq x y z
N MET A 1 -3.27 1.66 11.85
CA MET A 1 -4.57 1.43 11.15
C MET A 1 -4.36 0.39 10.07
N GLU A 2 -5.38 -0.40 9.74
CA GLU A 2 -5.34 -1.32 8.59
C GLU A 2 -6.44 -0.96 7.59
N ARG A 3 -6.06 -0.90 6.31
CA ARG A 3 -6.94 -0.55 5.19
C ARG A 3 -6.72 -1.48 4.02
N ILE A 4 -7.83 -1.92 3.44
CA ILE A 4 -7.85 -2.65 2.18
C ILE A 4 -8.16 -1.64 1.08
N ILE A 5 -7.26 -1.51 0.13
CA ILE A 5 -7.40 -0.67 -1.06
C ILE A 5 -7.71 -1.61 -2.21
N THR A 6 -8.86 -1.47 -2.84
CA THR A 6 -9.26 -2.26 -4.02
C THR A 6 -9.16 -1.40 -5.28
N PHE A 7 -8.64 -1.97 -6.35
CA PHE A 7 -8.41 -1.28 -7.62
C PHE A 7 -8.32 -2.31 -8.75
N ASN A 8 -8.99 -2.06 -9.88
CA ASN A 8 -8.94 -2.93 -11.08
C ASN A 8 -9.05 -4.45 -10.80
N GLY A 9 -9.96 -4.85 -9.88
CA GLY A 9 -10.15 -6.25 -9.47
C GLY A 9 -9.05 -6.84 -8.57
N LYS A 10 -8.08 -6.01 -8.15
CA LYS A 10 -6.96 -6.34 -7.26
C LYS A 10 -7.15 -5.68 -5.90
N SER A 11 -6.27 -6.03 -4.96
CA SER A 11 -6.25 -5.43 -3.63
C SER A 11 -4.84 -5.19 -3.11
N ALA A 12 -4.70 -4.18 -2.27
CA ALA A 12 -3.54 -3.93 -1.44
C ALA A 12 -3.97 -3.73 0.02
N LEU A 13 -3.13 -4.14 0.95
CA LEU A 13 -3.31 -3.95 2.38
C LEU A 13 -2.28 -2.94 2.87
N LEU A 14 -2.75 -1.79 3.35
CA LEU A 14 -1.94 -0.79 4.03
C LEU A 14 -2.06 -0.96 5.55
N CYS A 15 -0.95 -1.29 6.21
CA CYS A 15 -0.86 -1.43 7.65
C CYS A 15 0.08 -0.37 8.24
N THR A 16 -0.50 0.55 9.00
CA THR A 16 0.20 1.63 9.73
C THR A 16 0.24 1.40 11.24
N ILE A 17 -0.13 0.20 11.71
CA ILE A 17 -0.01 -0.18 13.14
C ILE A 17 1.47 -0.45 13.49
N VAL A 18 2.25 -0.88 12.51
CA VAL A 18 3.68 -1.15 12.62
C VAL A 18 4.49 0.01 12.00
N TYR A 19 5.70 0.24 12.52
CA TYR A 19 6.65 1.18 11.94
C TYR A 19 7.93 0.45 11.50
N PRO A 20 8.39 0.61 10.25
CA PRO A 20 7.77 1.35 9.15
C PRO A 20 6.42 0.75 8.70
N ALA A 21 5.58 1.57 8.07
CA ALA A 21 4.29 1.12 7.53
C ALA A 21 4.52 0.07 6.43
N LEU A 22 3.58 -0.86 6.31
CA LEU A 22 3.63 -1.96 5.35
C LEU A 22 2.51 -1.83 4.33
N LEU A 23 2.88 -1.84 3.05
CA LEU A 23 1.95 -1.95 1.94
C LEU A 23 2.15 -3.30 1.26
N THR A 24 1.17 -4.20 1.40
CA THR A 24 1.18 -5.51 0.76
C THR A 24 0.22 -5.50 -0.43
N VAL A 25 0.77 -5.58 -1.63
CA VAL A 25 0.01 -5.60 -2.88
C VAL A 25 -0.20 -7.04 -3.31
N ASN A 26 -1.45 -7.44 -3.53
CA ASN A 26 -1.81 -8.75 -4.05
C ASN A 26 -1.69 -8.79 -5.58
N GLU A 27 -0.54 -8.34 -6.07
CA GLU A 27 -0.12 -8.33 -7.47
C GLU A 27 1.40 -8.30 -7.50
N TYR A 28 1.98 -9.21 -8.29
CA TYR A 28 3.42 -9.45 -8.31
C TYR A 28 4.16 -8.54 -9.30
N VAL A 29 3.44 -7.97 -10.26
CA VAL A 29 4.06 -7.44 -11.48
C VAL A 29 4.65 -6.02 -11.31
N LEU A 30 4.07 -5.17 -10.46
CA LEU A 30 4.43 -3.73 -10.40
C LEU A 30 4.82 -3.16 -9.00
N PRO A 31 5.32 -3.92 -8.01
CA PRO A 31 5.62 -3.35 -6.69
C PRO A 31 6.85 -2.43 -6.67
N VAL A 32 7.77 -2.56 -7.64
CA VAL A 32 8.90 -1.62 -7.79
C VAL A 32 8.43 -0.28 -8.36
N GLU A 33 7.68 -0.30 -9.46
CA GLU A 33 7.10 0.91 -10.05
C GLU A 33 6.14 1.62 -9.09
N LEU A 34 5.38 0.86 -8.31
CA LEU A 34 4.56 1.42 -7.24
C LEU A 34 5.40 2.05 -6.13
N ALA A 35 6.48 1.40 -5.72
CA ALA A 35 7.40 1.98 -4.73
C ALA A 35 8.02 3.28 -5.21
N ASP A 36 8.45 3.36 -6.47
CA ASP A 36 8.97 4.59 -7.06
C ASP A 36 7.91 5.70 -7.04
N ALA A 37 6.69 5.42 -7.52
CA ALA A 37 5.59 6.39 -7.52
C ALA A 37 5.21 6.89 -6.12
N ILE A 38 5.28 6.02 -5.11
CA ILE A 38 5.09 6.38 -3.69
C ILE A 38 6.23 7.31 -3.23
N ASN A 39 7.47 7.00 -3.58
CA ASN A 39 8.64 7.79 -3.18
C ASN A 39 8.70 9.18 -3.87
N GLU A 40 8.02 9.36 -5.01
CA GLU A 40 7.90 10.65 -5.71
C GLU A 40 7.16 11.72 -4.87
N SER A 41 6.33 11.34 -3.90
CA SER A 41 5.60 12.31 -3.07
C SER A 41 6.52 13.16 -2.18
N GLY A 42 7.76 12.73 -1.94
CA GLY A 42 8.77 13.52 -1.20
C GLY A 42 8.61 13.55 0.32
N ASP A 43 7.38 13.40 0.84
CA ASP A 43 7.09 13.37 2.28
C ASP A 43 7.23 11.97 2.93
N ILE A 44 7.54 10.96 2.12
CA ILE A 44 7.70 9.57 2.57
C ILE A 44 8.94 8.94 1.95
N CYS A 45 9.46 7.90 2.61
CA CYS A 45 10.64 7.18 2.16
C CYS A 45 10.35 5.69 2.05
N VAL A 46 10.44 5.15 0.84
CA VAL A 46 10.40 3.70 0.64
C VAL A 46 11.76 3.11 1.04
N THR A 47 11.73 2.28 2.07
CA THR A 47 12.95 1.69 2.66
C THR A 47 13.26 0.30 2.14
N GLU A 48 12.24 -0.43 1.68
CA GLU A 48 12.40 -1.80 1.22
C GLU A 48 11.25 -2.20 0.29
N VAL A 49 11.57 -2.96 -0.77
CA VAL A 49 10.61 -3.65 -1.62
C VAL A 49 10.96 -5.12 -1.62
N ARG A 50 10.01 -5.98 -1.24
CA ARG A 50 10.17 -7.45 -1.25
C ARG A 50 9.13 -8.07 -2.16
N LEU A 51 9.58 -9.07 -2.91
CA LEU A 51 8.74 -9.88 -3.77
C LEU A 51 8.56 -11.26 -3.12
N ASP A 52 7.32 -11.63 -2.85
CA ASP A 52 6.98 -12.98 -2.39
C ASP A 52 6.48 -13.82 -3.58
N ASN A 53 7.36 -14.68 -4.08
CA ASN A 53 7.07 -15.56 -5.21
C ASN A 53 6.03 -16.64 -4.88
N SER A 54 5.93 -17.04 -3.62
CA SER A 54 5.04 -18.12 -3.17
C SER A 54 3.58 -17.70 -3.19
N HIS A 55 3.30 -16.46 -2.79
CA HIS A 55 1.98 -15.87 -2.71
C HIS A 55 1.68 -14.89 -3.85
N ARG A 56 2.65 -14.66 -4.75
CA ARG A 56 2.57 -13.66 -5.84
C ARG A 56 2.20 -12.27 -5.33
N THR A 57 2.80 -11.86 -4.21
CA THR A 57 2.57 -10.55 -3.60
C THR A 57 3.84 -9.70 -3.58
N GLY A 58 3.65 -8.39 -3.58
CA GLY A 58 4.71 -7.41 -3.35
C GLY A 58 4.52 -6.75 -1.99
N VAL A 59 5.59 -6.60 -1.21
CA VAL A 59 5.56 -5.91 0.09
C VAL A 59 6.49 -4.70 0.01
N ILE A 60 5.96 -3.53 0.35
CA ILE A 60 6.69 -2.25 0.34
C ILE A 60 6.71 -1.71 1.77
N LYS A 61 7.90 -1.35 2.26
CA LYS A 61 8.09 -0.71 3.57
C LYS A 61 8.24 0.79 3.42
N ILE A 62 7.37 1.55 4.09
CA ILE A 62 7.29 2.99 3.97
C ILE A 62 7.58 3.63 5.33
N ALA A 63 8.68 4.36 5.42
CA ALA A 63 8.99 5.22 6.56
C ALA A 63 8.41 6.61 6.31
N HIS A 64 7.62 7.13 7.25
CA HIS A 64 6.97 8.44 7.15
C HIS A 64 6.66 8.99 8.55
N ASP A 65 6.51 10.31 8.64
CA ASP A 65 6.00 11.00 9.84
C ASP A 65 4.53 11.48 9.67
N LEU A 66 3.91 11.11 8.53
CA LEU A 66 2.53 11.47 8.18
C LEU A 66 1.48 10.75 9.03
N ASN A 67 0.31 11.34 9.14
CA ASN A 67 -0.83 10.65 9.74
C ASN A 67 -1.36 9.54 8.81
N PRO A 68 -2.04 8.52 9.35
CA PRO A 68 -2.52 7.39 8.54
C PRO A 68 -3.44 7.77 7.36
N SER A 69 -4.17 8.88 7.46
CA SER A 69 -5.01 9.38 6.37
C SER A 69 -4.19 9.96 5.23
N GLU A 70 -3.19 10.79 5.53
CA GLU A 70 -2.31 11.40 4.52
C GLU A 70 -1.50 10.32 3.78
N LEU A 71 -0.96 9.34 4.53
CA LEU A 71 -0.29 8.20 3.91
C LEU A 71 -1.24 7.42 2.99
N LEU A 72 -2.47 7.19 3.42
CA LEU A 72 -3.47 6.48 2.62
C LEU A 72 -3.77 7.22 1.31
N GLU A 73 -3.91 8.55 1.35
CA GLU A 73 -4.13 9.38 0.16
C GLU A 73 -2.97 9.25 -0.84
N ILE A 74 -1.73 9.35 -0.36
CA ILE A 74 -0.53 9.17 -1.20
C ILE A 74 -0.49 7.78 -1.83
N VAL A 75 -0.73 6.73 -1.03
CA VAL A 75 -0.72 5.35 -1.53
C VAL A 75 -1.83 5.13 -2.55
N CYS A 76 -3.03 5.66 -2.32
CA CYS A 76 -4.13 5.59 -3.29
C CYS A 76 -3.79 6.31 -4.59
N GLU A 77 -3.24 7.53 -4.52
CA GLU A 77 -2.81 8.28 -5.72
C GLU A 77 -1.75 7.52 -6.52
N ALA A 78 -0.73 6.97 -5.85
CA ALA A 78 0.31 6.18 -6.48
C ALA A 78 -0.26 4.91 -7.16
N ILE A 79 -1.19 4.21 -6.49
CA ILE A 79 -1.89 3.05 -7.07
C ILE A 79 -2.69 3.49 -8.30
N SER A 80 -3.45 4.58 -8.23
CA SER A 80 -4.22 5.08 -9.36
C SER A 80 -3.35 5.43 -10.55
N ARG A 81 -2.18 6.05 -10.32
CA ARG A 81 -1.22 6.40 -11.38
C ARG A 81 -0.58 5.17 -12.02
N VAL A 82 -0.14 4.20 -11.21
CA VAL A 82 0.59 3.01 -11.71
C VAL A 82 -0.33 2.00 -12.37
N PHE A 83 -1.54 1.82 -11.86
CA PHE A 83 -2.49 0.82 -12.36
C PHE A 83 -3.55 1.39 -13.30
N ASP A 84 -3.53 2.70 -13.57
CA ASP A 84 -4.53 3.43 -14.36
C ASP A 84 -5.96 3.06 -13.92
N ALA A 85 -6.21 3.15 -12.60
CA ALA A 85 -7.40 2.59 -11.98
C ALA A 85 -7.94 3.46 -10.84
N ASP A 86 -9.27 3.46 -10.70
CA ASP A 86 -9.91 4.04 -9.52
C ASP A 86 -9.63 3.17 -8.27
N THR A 87 -9.38 3.83 -7.13
CA THR A 87 -9.14 3.16 -5.86
C THR A 87 -10.33 3.31 -4.92
N SER A 88 -10.79 2.20 -4.35
CA SER A 88 -11.78 2.19 -3.29
C SER A 88 -11.13 1.71 -1.98
N VAL A 89 -11.46 2.36 -0.86
CA VAL A 89 -10.88 2.03 0.44
C VAL A 89 -11.93 1.44 1.36
N SER A 90 -11.59 0.31 1.98
CA SER A 90 -12.38 -0.35 3.01
C SER A 90 -11.56 -0.59 4.28
N TYR A 91 -12.25 -0.67 5.41
CA TYR A 91 -11.64 -1.11 6.66
C TYR A 91 -11.26 -2.58 6.53
N ALA A 92 -10.00 -2.92 6.85
CA ALA A 92 -9.70 -4.30 7.21
C ALA A 92 -10.50 -4.55 8.50
N ARG A 93 -11.57 -5.35 8.43
CA ARG A 93 -12.35 -5.67 9.62
C ARG A 93 -11.39 -6.25 10.65
N PRO A 94 -11.33 -5.73 11.89
CA PRO A 94 -10.74 -6.51 12.96
C PRO A 94 -11.55 -7.80 13.06
N GLU A 95 -10.86 -8.93 12.99
CA GLU A 95 -11.41 -10.26 13.28
C GLU A 95 -11.67 -10.34 14.80
N ASN A 96 -12.57 -9.50 15.31
CA ASN A 96 -13.24 -9.57 16.62
C ASN A 96 -14.10 -8.33 16.82
N ALA A 97 -15.33 -8.39 16.32
CA ALA A 97 -16.45 -7.72 16.96
C ALA A 97 -17.48 -8.82 17.22
N VAL A 98 -17.29 -9.54 18.32
CA VAL A 98 -18.27 -10.46 18.92
C VAL A 98 -18.94 -9.73 20.06
#